data_AF-A0A1G6K7T1-F1
#
_entry.id   AF-A0A1G6K7T1-F1
#
_cell.length_a   1.000
_cell.length_b   1.000
_cell.length_c   1.000
_cell.angle_alpha   90.00
_cell.angle_beta   90.00
_cell.angle_gamma   90.00
#
_symmetry.space_group_name_H-M   'P 1'
#
loop_
_entity.id
_entity.type
_entity.pdbx_description
1 polymer ?
#
loop_
_entity_poly.entity_id
_entity_poly.type
_entity_poly.pdbx_seq_one_letter_code
_entity_poly.pdbx_strand_id
1 'polypeptide(L)'
;MSRTISTQFNVRSSFARQRAHELARQTGMTATQIVEEALRAYVPPKTAPVGRLVRRGSILVLPGSGRTITLEGANAALEAVRNRDGED
;
A
#
# COMPACT_ATOMS: atom_id res chain seq x y z
N MET A 1 15.81 -7.81 -20.35
CA MET A 1 15.07 -6.85 -21.18
C MET A 1 13.58 -7.04 -20.92
N SER A 2 12.90 -6.01 -20.40
CA SER A 2 11.48 -6.11 -20.04
C SER A 2 10.62 -6.10 -21.30
N ARG A 3 9.70 -7.06 -21.43
CA ARG A 3 8.75 -7.14 -22.55
C ARG A 3 7.79 -5.96 -22.43
N THR A 4 7.88 -4.98 -23.33
CA THR A 4 6.91 -3.89 -23.42
C THR A 4 5.58 -4.49 -23.86
N ILE A 5 4.67 -4.71 -22.91
CA ILE A 5 3.33 -5.25 -23.22
C ILE A 5 2.54 -4.10 -23.87
N SER A 6 2.32 -4.16 -25.19
CA SER A 6 1.54 -3.19 -25.94
C SER A 6 0.02 -3.42 -25.79
N THR A 7 -0.44 -3.73 -24.58
CA THR A 7 -1.87 -3.88 -24.33
C THR A 7 -2.54 -2.52 -24.34
N GLN A 8 -3.42 -2.30 -25.32
CA GLN A 8 -4.25 -1.10 -25.38
C GLN A 8 -5.31 -1.15 -24.27
N PHE A 9 -5.41 -0.07 -23.50
CA PHE A 9 -6.43 0.08 -22.47
C PHE A 9 -7.78 0.43 -23.11
N ASN A 10 -8.73 -0.52 -23.09
CA ASN A 10 -10.04 -0.33 -23.71
C ASN A 10 -11.12 -0.05 -22.67
N VAL A 11 -11.67 1.17 -22.69
CA VAL A 11 -12.75 1.60 -21.79
C VAL A 11 -14.11 1.14 -22.32
N ARG A 12 -14.67 0.10 -21.70
CA ARG A 12 -15.98 -0.46 -22.10
C ARG A 12 -17.18 0.34 -21.59
N SER A 13 -17.02 1.08 -20.49
CA SER A 13 -18.11 1.86 -19.89
C SER A 13 -18.53 3.01 -20.82
N SER A 14 -19.82 3.05 -21.19
CA SER A 14 -20.40 4.14 -22.00
C SER A 14 -20.33 5.47 -21.27
N PHE A 15 -20.64 5.48 -19.97
CA PHE A 15 -20.55 6.66 -19.12
C PHE A 15 -19.14 7.24 -19.09
N ALA A 16 -18.12 6.40 -18.86
CA ALA A 16 -16.74 6.85 -18.79
C ALA A 16 -16.28 7.47 -20.12
N ARG A 17 -16.65 6.87 -21.25
CA ARG A 17 -16.37 7.43 -22.59
C ARG A 17 -17.03 8.79 -22.78
N GLN A 18 -18.33 8.89 -22.49
CA GLN A 18 -19.06 10.16 -22.63
C GLN A 18 -18.43 11.25 -21.77
N ARG A 19 -18.12 10.94 -20.51
CA ARG A 19 -17.53 11.92 -19.59
C ARG A 19 -16.14 12.38 -20.04
N ALA A 20 -15.30 11.47 -20.52
CA ALA A 20 -13.98 11.82 -21.06
C ALA A 20 -14.09 12.74 -22.29
N HIS A 21 -15.07 12.51 -23.18
CA HIS A 21 -15.31 13.37 -24.34
C HIS A 21 -15.88 14.75 -23.97
N GLU A 22 -16.72 14.84 -22.94
CA GLU A 22 -17.18 16.13 -22.42
C GLU A 22 -16.02 16.96 -21.87
N LEU A 23 -15.16 16.35 -21.06
CA LEU A 23 -13.99 17.02 -20.50
C LEU A 23 -12.99 17.46 -21.58
N ALA A 24 -12.74 16.58 -22.56
CA ALA A 24 -11.91 16.89 -23.73
C ALA A 24 -12.39 18.16 -24.48
N ARG A 25 -13.70 18.31 -24.67
CA ARG A 25 -14.29 19.51 -25.30
C ARG A 25 -14.10 20.78 -24.48
N GLN A 26 -14.04 20.67 -23.15
CA GLN A 26 -13.90 21.82 -22.26
C GLN A 26 -12.44 22.27 -22.11
N THR A 27 -11.48 21.34 -22.16
CA THR A 27 -10.06 21.63 -21.92
C THR A 27 -9.23 21.76 -23.19
N GLY A 28 -9.77 21.36 -24.36
CA GLY A 28 -9.02 21.26 -25.61
C GLY A 28 -8.08 20.05 -25.67
N MET A 29 -8.10 19.18 -24.67
CA MET A 29 -7.33 17.94 -24.64
C MET A 29 -8.03 16.82 -25.42
N THR A 30 -7.28 15.77 -25.78
CA THR A 30 -7.88 14.51 -26.26
C THR A 30 -8.46 13.70 -25.11
N ALA A 31 -9.45 12.85 -25.39
CA ALA A 31 -10.02 11.95 -24.38
C ALA A 31 -8.97 11.03 -23.74
N THR A 32 -7.94 10.62 -24.50
CA THR A 32 -6.81 9.83 -23.98
C THR A 32 -6.01 10.64 -22.95
N GLN A 33 -5.65 11.89 -23.27
CA GLN A 33 -4.92 12.76 -22.34
C GLN A 33 -5.70 13.00 -21.04
N ILE A 34 -7.02 13.19 -21.13
CA ILE A 34 -7.89 13.31 -19.95
C ILE A 34 -7.79 12.06 -19.07
N VAL A 35 -7.87 10.86 -19.67
CA VAL A 35 -7.79 9.60 -18.92
C VAL A 35 -6.40 9.41 -18.30
N GLU A 36 -5.34 9.70 -19.05
CA GLU A 36 -3.96 9.60 -18.54
C GLU A 36 -3.70 10.56 -17.38
N GLU A 37 -4.15 11.80 -17.48
CA GLU A 37 -4.00 12.80 -16.42
C GLU A 37 -4.81 12.42 -15.18
N ALA A 38 -6.06 11.97 -15.35
CA ALA A 38 -6.88 11.48 -14.26
C ALA A 38 -6.23 10.28 -13.56
N LEU A 39 -5.67 9.33 -14.30
CA LEU A 39 -4.97 8.17 -13.72
C LEU A 39 -3.67 8.56 -13.03
N ARG A 40 -2.96 9.57 -13.55
CA ARG A 40 -1.74 10.09 -12.91
C ARG A 40 -2.06 10.79 -11.59
N ALA A 41 -3.18 11.50 -11.51
CA ALA A 41 -3.63 12.20 -10.30
C ALA A 41 -4.33 11.28 -9.29
N TYR A 42 -4.84 10.12 -9.74
CA TYR A 42 -5.59 9.22 -8.87
C TYR A 42 -4.69 8.54 -7.83
N VAL A 43 -4.87 8.95 -6.57
CA VAL A 43 -4.28 8.27 -5.42
C VAL A 43 -5.36 7.38 -4.80
N PRO A 44 -5.27 6.04 -4.93
CA PRO A 44 -6.25 5.16 -4.32
C PRO A 44 -6.24 5.33 -2.79
N PRO A 45 -7.41 5.34 -2.14
CA PRO A 45 -7.46 5.41 -0.68
C PRO A 45 -6.71 4.22 -0.08
N LYS A 46 -5.89 4.48 0.94
CA LYS A 46 -5.23 3.41 1.69
C LYS A 46 -6.31 2.62 2.42
N THR A 47 -6.61 1.42 1.94
CA THR A 47 -7.48 0.50 2.66
C THR A 47 -6.79 0.08 3.94
N ALA A 48 -7.45 0.26 5.08
CA ALA A 48 -7.01 -0.36 6.32
C ALA A 48 -6.96 -1.90 6.10
N PRO A 49 -5.91 -2.59 6.57
CA PRO A 49 -5.88 -4.05 6.51
C PRO A 49 -7.15 -4.62 7.17
N VAL A 50 -7.75 -5.63 6.52
CA VAL A 50 -8.95 -6.28 7.01
C VAL A 50 -8.65 -6.99 8.33
N GLY A 51 -9.45 -6.72 9.37
CA GLY A 51 -9.30 -7.32 10.70
C GLY A 51 -8.53 -6.47 11.70
N ARG A 52 -7.92 -7.11 12.71
CA ARG A 52 -7.18 -6.44 13.81
C ARG A 52 -5.69 -6.20 13.49
N LEU A 53 -5.24 -6.53 12.29
CA LEU A 53 -3.84 -6.45 11.92
C LEU A 53 -3.41 -4.99 11.69
N VAL A 54 -2.22 -4.63 12.15
CA VAL A 54 -1.64 -3.29 11.99
C VAL A 54 -0.43 -3.40 11.06
N ARG A 55 -0.31 -2.47 10.10
CA ARG A 55 0.85 -2.41 9.19
C ARG A 55 2.05 -1.81 9.91
N ARG A 56 3.17 -2.54 9.95
CA ARG A 56 4.48 -2.06 10.43
C ARG A 56 5.50 -2.20 9.30
N GLY A 57 5.75 -1.12 8.58
CA GLY A 57 6.58 -1.15 7.36
C GLY A 57 5.92 -1.98 6.24
N SER A 58 6.65 -2.98 5.73
CA SER A 58 6.19 -3.89 4.67
C SER A 58 5.32 -5.05 5.16
N ILE A 59 5.27 -5.30 6.47
CA ILE A 59 4.57 -6.45 7.08
C ILE A 59 3.29 -6.05 7.81
N LEU A 60 2.33 -6.98 7.86
CA LEU A 60 1.13 -6.89 8.69
C LEU A 60 1.37 -7.68 9.98
N VAL A 61 1.07 -7.07 11.12
CA VAL A 61 1.36 -7.65 12.44
C VAL A 61 0.09 -7.62 13.28
N LEU A 62 -0.20 -8.71 13.99
CA LEU A 62 -1.23 -8.70 15.02
C LEU A 62 -0.69 -7.86 16.21
N PRO A 63 -1.37 -6.79 16.62
CA PRO A 63 -0.94 -6.01 17.77
C PRO A 63 -1.00 -6.90 19.02
N GLY A 64 0.12 -7.02 19.73
CA GLY A 64 0.16 -7.75 21.00
C GLY A 64 -0.72 -7.05 22.03
N SER A 65 -1.48 -7.83 22.81
CA SER A 65 -2.31 -7.35 23.92
C SER A 65 -1.56 -7.33 25.27
N GLY A 66 -0.27 -7.66 25.26
CA GLY A 66 0.56 -7.79 26.46
C GLY A 66 1.34 -6.52 26.80
N ARG A 67 2.15 -6.60 27.86
CA ARG A 67 3.06 -5.54 28.28
C ARG A 67 4.06 -5.22 27.17
N THR A 68 4.15 -3.95 26.79
CA THR A 68 5.19 -3.46 25.87
C THR A 68 6.52 -3.47 26.59
N ILE A 69 7.50 -4.21 26.06
CA ILE A 69 8.87 -4.26 26.57
C ILE A 69 9.79 -3.70 25.48
N THR A 70 10.78 -2.90 25.86
CA THR A 70 11.80 -2.41 24.92
C THR A 70 12.70 -3.58 24.49
N LEU A 71 13.27 -3.49 23.28
CA LEU A 71 14.23 -4.50 22.80
C LEU A 71 15.40 -4.64 23.77
N GLU A 72 15.88 -3.53 24.31
CA GLU A 72 16.93 -3.50 25.33
C GLU A 72 16.54 -4.26 26.60
N GLY A 73 15.33 -4.03 27.13
CA GLY A 73 14.83 -4.75 28.30
C GLY A 73 14.63 -6.24 28.05
N ALA A 74 14.20 -6.63 26.84
CA ALA A 74 14.07 -8.02 26.46
C ALA A 74 15.44 -8.71 26.37
N ASN A 75 16.45 -8.04 25.79
CA ASN A 75 17.81 -8.57 25.70
C ASN A 75 18.46 -8.70 27.08
N ALA A 76 18.31 -7.69 27.94
CA ALA A 76 18.83 -7.74 29.31
C ALA A 76 18.21 -8.90 30.13
N ALA A 77 16.91 -9.15 29.97
CA ALA A 77 16.25 -10.28 30.61
C ALA A 77 16.77 -11.64 30.09
N LEU A 78 17.04 -11.76 28.79
CA LEU A 78 17.60 -12.98 28.20
C LEU A 78 19.05 -13.24 28.66
N GLU A 79 19.88 -12.20 28.72
CA GLU A 79 21.25 -12.29 29.24
C GLU A 79 21.28 -12.70 30.72
N ALA A 80 20.37 -12.15 31.54
CA ALA A 80 20.26 -12.53 32.95
C ALA A 80 19.91 -14.02 33.13
N VAL A 81 19.06 -14.59 32.26
CA VAL A 81 18.73 -16.02 32.29
C VAL A 81 19.92 -16.88 31.84
N ARG A 82 20.63 -16.48 30.78
CA ARG A 82 21.82 -17.20 30.28
C ARG A 82 22.94 -17.27 31.31
N ASN A 83 23.18 -16.17 32.03
CA ASN A 83 24.21 -16.12 33.05
C ASN A 83 23.86 -16.96 34.28
N ARG A 84 22.56 -17.07 34.61
CA ARG A 84 22.09 -17.92 35.71
C ARG A 84 22.28 -19.41 35.43
N ASP A 85 22.04 -19.84 34.19
CA ASP A 85 22.12 -21.25 33.80
C ASP A 85 23.57 -21.68 33.43
N GLY A 86 24.54 -20.76 33.44
CA GLY A 86 25.96 -21.01 33.15
C GLY A 86 26.89 -21.00 34.38
N GLU A 87 26.35 -20.83 35.59
CA GLU A 87 27.08 -20.89 36.87
C GLU A 87 26.90 -22.22 37.63
N ASP A 88 26.23 -23.21 37.03
CA ASP A 88 26.18 -24.62 37.46
C ASP A 88 27.04 -25.53 36.55
#